data_AF-A0A1M7ATQ9-F1
#
_entry.id   AF-A0A1M7ATQ9-F1
#
_cell.length_a   1.000
_cell.length_b   1.000
_cell.length_c   1.000
_cell.angle_alpha   90.00
_cell.angle_beta   90.00
_cell.angle_gamma   90.00
#
_symmetry.space_group_name_H-M   'P 1'
#
loop_
_entity.id
_entity.type
_entity.pdbx_description
1 polymer ?
#
loop_
_entity_poly.entity_id
_entity_poly.type
_entity_poly.pdbx_seq_one_letter_code
_entity_poly.pdbx_strand_id
1 'polypeptide(L)'
;MKRGFTLIELVVTIAVSGIFFTLAMNLYVQAVKGQLAFTKKDAAYMQRTVDNALTKRMLQEHPGKCVNGKYILDSDTENPHLFHNLQCKVLKRGRIVVYGNQGTWVVKTQDFFIN
;
A
#
# COMPACT_ATOMS: atom_id res chain seq x y z
N MET A 1 -52.28 16.72 -34.81
CA MET A 1 -51.17 17.45 -35.46
C MET A 1 -49.92 16.58 -35.40
N LYS A 2 -49.45 16.03 -36.52
CA LYS A 2 -48.17 15.28 -36.57
C LYS A 2 -47.05 16.32 -36.74
N ARG A 3 -46.35 16.67 -35.67
CA ARG A 3 -45.10 17.47 -35.75
C ARG A 3 -43.96 16.49 -36.03
N GLY A 4 -43.54 16.41 -37.28
CA GLY A 4 -42.32 15.69 -37.67
C GLY A 4 -41.09 16.55 -37.36
N PHE A 5 -39.99 15.90 -36.97
CA PHE A 5 -38.70 16.55 -36.78
C PHE A 5 -38.21 17.09 -38.12
N THR A 6 -37.81 18.36 -38.17
CA THR A 6 -37.25 18.92 -39.41
C THR A 6 -35.83 18.39 -39.62
N LEU A 7 -35.42 18.25 -40.88
CA LEU A 7 -34.07 17.78 -41.22
C LEU A 7 -32.99 18.72 -40.65
N ILE A 8 -33.31 20.01 -40.55
CA ILE A 8 -32.47 21.04 -39.93
C ILE A 8 -32.39 20.83 -38.41
N GLU A 9 -33.50 20.60 -37.70
CA GLU A 9 -33.45 20.26 -36.27
C GLU A 9 -32.58 19.04 -36.01
N LEU A 10 -32.65 18.03 -36.87
CA LEU A 10 -31.85 16.82 -36.74
C LEU A 10 -30.35 17.09 -36.88
N VAL A 11 -29.95 17.87 -37.90
CA VAL A 11 -28.55 18.24 -38.11
C VAL A 11 -28.02 19.10 -36.96
N VAL A 12 -28.82 20.07 -36.49
CA VAL A 12 -28.44 20.94 -35.37
C VAL A 12 -28.30 20.14 -34.07
N THR A 13 -29.23 19.22 -33.79
CA THR A 13 -29.14 18.37 -32.58
C THR A 13 -27.95 17.41 -32.62
N ILE A 14 -27.60 16.86 -33.77
CA ILE A 14 -26.40 16.02 -33.92
C ILE A 14 -25.13 16.86 -33.75
N ALA A 15 -25.07 18.07 -34.34
CA ALA A 15 -23.92 18.96 -34.21
C ALA A 15 -23.70 19.39 -32.74
N VAL A 16 -24.76 19.80 -32.06
CA VAL A 16 -24.70 20.22 -30.66
C VAL A 16 -24.34 19.03 -29.75
N SER A 17 -24.95 17.86 -29.96
CA SER A 17 -24.64 16.67 -29.16
C SER A 17 -23.18 16.20 -29.34
N GLY A 18 -22.60 16.30 -30.54
CA GLY A 18 -21.19 15.99 -30.77
C GLY A 18 -20.20 16.87 -30.00
N ILE A 19 -20.51 18.18 -29.88
CA ILE A 19 -19.70 19.12 -29.09
C ILE A 19 -19.75 18.75 -27.60
N PHE A 20 -20.94 18.49 -27.06
CA PHE A 20 -21.07 18.08 -25.67
C PHE A 20 -20.46 16.70 -25.40
N PHE A 21 -20.56 15.78 -26.36
CA PHE A 21 -19.99 14.43 -26.24
C PHE A 21 -18.47 14.47 -26.11
N THR A 22 -17.79 15.26 -26.95
CA THR A 22 -16.32 15.39 -26.88
C THR A 22 -15.86 16.00 -25.56
N LEU A 23 -16.56 17.02 -25.05
CA LEU A 23 -16.28 17.60 -23.73
C LEU A 23 -16.49 16.56 -22.61
N ALA A 24 -17.62 15.86 -22.61
CA ALA A 24 -17.95 14.85 -21.61
C ALA A 24 -16.95 13.68 -21.62
N MET A 25 -16.52 13.24 -22.80
CA MET A 25 -15.56 12.15 -22.96
C MET A 25 -14.18 12.54 -22.42
N ASN A 26 -13.73 13.78 -22.64
CA ASN A 26 -12.48 14.29 -22.07
C ASN A 26 -12.53 14.34 -20.53
N LEU A 27 -13.63 14.81 -19.95
CA LEU A 27 -13.82 14.83 -18.49
C LEU A 27 -13.88 13.41 -17.90
N TYR A 28 -14.58 12.50 -18.57
CA TYR A 28 -14.66 11.09 -18.17
C TYR A 28 -13.27 10.43 -18.18
N VAL A 29 -12.48 10.62 -19.23
CA VAL A 29 -11.12 10.06 -19.32
C VAL A 29 -10.23 10.61 -18.20
N GLN A 30 -10.33 11.89 -17.85
CA GLN A 30 -9.59 12.46 -16.73
C GLN A 30 -10.03 11.88 -15.38
N ALA A 31 -11.34 11.73 -15.15
CA ALA A 31 -11.88 11.14 -13.93
C ALA A 31 -11.46 9.68 -13.77
N VAL A 32 -11.52 8.88 -14.84
CA VAL A 32 -11.10 7.47 -14.83
C VAL A 32 -9.59 7.35 -14.61
N LYS A 33 -8.77 8.18 -15.26
CA LYS A 33 -7.31 8.22 -15.01
C LYS A 33 -7.02 8.61 -13.56
N GLY A 34 -7.77 9.57 -13.02
CA GLY A 34 -7.71 9.96 -11.62
C GLY A 34 -8.01 8.78 -10.69
N GLN A 35 -9.17 8.14 -10.84
CA GLN A 35 -9.56 6.98 -10.04
C GLN A 35 -8.57 5.82 -10.15
N LEU A 36 -8.05 5.52 -11.35
CA LEU A 36 -7.02 4.49 -11.53
C LEU A 36 -5.70 4.86 -10.84
N ALA A 37 -5.33 6.14 -10.83
CA ALA A 37 -4.16 6.62 -10.11
C ALA A 37 -4.34 6.58 -8.59
N PHE A 38 -5.52 6.96 -8.08
CA PHE A 38 -5.85 6.87 -6.65
C PHE A 38 -5.91 5.42 -6.19
N THR A 39 -6.66 4.55 -6.86
CA THR A 39 -6.75 3.12 -6.50
C THR A 39 -5.40 2.42 -6.52
N LYS A 40 -4.52 2.71 -7.48
CA LYS A 40 -3.15 2.15 -7.49
C LYS A 40 -2.29 2.67 -6.34
N LYS A 41 -2.37 3.97 -6.04
CA LYS A 41 -1.65 4.55 -4.91
C LYS A 41 -2.16 3.96 -3.60
N ASP A 42 -3.46 3.95 -3.40
CA ASP A 42 -4.10 3.43 -2.19
C ASP A 42 -3.83 1.94 -2.01
N ALA A 43 -3.84 1.14 -3.08
CA ALA A 43 -3.47 -0.28 -3.02
C ALA A 43 -2.03 -0.48 -2.53
N ALA A 44 -1.07 0.30 -3.04
CA ALA A 44 0.32 0.24 -2.60
C ALA A 44 0.49 0.72 -1.15
N TYR A 45 -0.23 1.79 -0.74
CA TYR A 45 -0.24 2.25 0.65
C TYR A 45 -0.86 1.22 1.60
N MET A 46 -1.95 0.57 1.19
CA MET A 46 -2.62 -0.48 1.95
C MET A 46 -1.71 -1.70 2.10
N GLN A 47 -1.09 -2.17 1.01
CA GLN A 47 -0.11 -3.26 1.08
C GLN A 47 1.03 -2.95 2.04
N ARG A 48 1.63 -1.75 1.93
CA ARG A 48 2.71 -1.33 2.85
C ARG A 48 2.25 -1.27 4.32
N THR A 49 1.01 -0.87 4.56
CA THR A 49 0.44 -0.82 5.91
C THR A 49 0.21 -2.20 6.48
N VAL A 50 -0.32 -3.12 5.66
CA VAL A 50 -0.52 -4.54 6.02
C VAL A 50 0.82 -5.20 6.32
N ASP A 51 1.82 -5.03 5.45
CA ASP A 51 3.15 -5.60 5.65
C ASP A 51 3.81 -5.10 6.94
N ASN A 52 3.67 -3.79 7.23
CA ASN A 52 4.17 -3.20 8.48
C ASN A 52 3.46 -3.76 9.72
N ALA A 53 2.14 -3.96 9.64
CA ALA A 53 1.36 -4.53 10.74
C ALA A 53 1.71 -6.01 10.99
N LEU A 54 1.84 -6.80 9.92
CA LEU A 54 2.28 -8.19 9.98
C LEU A 54 3.69 -8.30 10.57
N THR A 55 4.63 -7.49 10.07
CA THR A 55 6.02 -7.47 10.57
C THR A 55 6.08 -7.11 12.05
N LYS A 56 5.32 -6.09 12.47
CA LYS A 56 5.23 -5.72 13.90
C LYS A 56 4.67 -6.86 14.75
N ARG A 57 3.61 -7.52 14.29
CA ARG A 57 2.97 -8.63 15.00
C ARG A 57 3.91 -9.82 15.15
N MET A 58 4.60 -10.21 14.09
CA MET A 58 5.57 -11.31 14.11
C MET A 58 6.75 -11.02 15.04
N LEU A 59 7.29 -9.80 15.03
CA LEU A 59 8.35 -9.39 15.96
C LEU A 59 7.90 -9.39 17.44
N GLN A 60 6.60 -9.37 17.71
CA GLN A 60 6.03 -9.47 19.06
C GLN A 60 5.73 -10.93 19.45
N GLU A 61 5.24 -11.73 18.51
CA GLU A 61 4.84 -13.13 18.74
C GLU A 61 6.05 -14.08 18.74
N HIS A 62 7.10 -13.78 17.98
CA HIS A 62 8.28 -14.63 17.86
C HIS A 62 9.53 -13.90 18.37
N PRO A 63 10.14 -14.36 19.49
CA PRO A 63 11.42 -13.86 19.92
C PRO A 63 12.50 -14.18 18.88
N GLY A 64 13.53 -13.36 18.84
CA GLY A 64 14.65 -13.53 17.93
C GLY A 64 15.88 -12.82 18.46
N LYS A 65 17.02 -13.09 17.82
CA LYS A 65 18.33 -12.60 18.23
C LYS A 65 18.97 -11.75 17.14
N CYS A 66 19.70 -10.74 17.57
CA CYS A 66 20.49 -9.91 16.68
C CYS A 66 21.89 -10.51 16.56
N VAL A 67 22.20 -11.12 15.41
CA VAL A 67 23.50 -11.75 15.15
C VAL A 67 24.18 -11.02 14.00
N ASN A 68 25.38 -10.50 14.23
CA ASN A 68 26.18 -9.78 13.21
C ASN A 68 25.40 -8.65 12.50
N GLY A 69 24.52 -7.95 13.23
CA GLY A 69 23.70 -6.86 12.67
C GLY A 69 22.50 -7.30 11.84
N LYS A 70 22.23 -8.62 11.76
CA LYS A 70 21.03 -9.19 11.12
C LYS A 70 20.10 -9.77 12.18
N TYR A 71 18.80 -9.49 12.06
CA TYR A 71 17.80 -10.07 12.97
C TYR A 71 17.46 -11.48 12.50
N ILE A 72 17.63 -12.47 13.37
CA ILE A 72 17.29 -13.87 13.11
C ILE A 72 16.15 -14.22 14.05
N LEU A 73 15.01 -14.65 13.50
CA LEU A 73 13.87 -15.14 14.29
C LEU A 73 14.16 -16.57 14.76
N ASP A 74 13.77 -16.91 16.00
CA ASP A 74 13.95 -18.27 16.53
C ASP A 74 12.86 -19.25 16.03
N SER A 75 11.95 -18.82 15.14
CA SER A 75 10.85 -19.65 14.62
C SER A 75 11.02 -20.00 13.15
N ASP A 76 10.73 -21.26 12.80
CA ASP A 76 10.73 -21.81 11.43
C ASP A 76 9.65 -21.21 10.50
N THR A 77 8.88 -20.23 10.97
CA THR A 77 7.90 -19.48 10.18
C THR A 77 8.53 -18.26 9.49
N GLU A 78 9.71 -18.44 8.89
CA GLU A 78 10.22 -17.46 7.92
C GLU A 78 9.33 -17.49 6.69
N ASN A 79 8.37 -16.57 6.59
CA ASN A 79 7.72 -16.30 5.31
C ASN A 79 8.69 -15.43 4.48
N PRO A 80 9.43 -16.00 3.51
CA PRO A 80 10.63 -15.38 2.97
C PRO A 80 10.36 -13.99 2.39
N HIS A 81 9.20 -13.75 1.80
CA HIS A 81 8.91 -12.50 1.10
C HIS A 81 8.80 -11.24 1.97
N LEU A 82 8.53 -11.37 3.28
CA LEU A 82 8.33 -10.21 4.17
C LEU A 82 9.62 -9.75 4.88
N PHE A 83 10.64 -10.62 4.97
CA PHE A 83 11.75 -10.47 5.92
C PHE A 83 13.13 -10.33 5.29
N HIS A 84 13.21 -10.07 3.98
CA HIS A 84 14.50 -9.84 3.33
C HIS A 84 15.16 -8.57 3.90
N ASN A 85 16.34 -8.76 4.50
CA ASN A 85 17.22 -7.69 5.01
C ASN A 85 16.72 -6.92 6.25
N LEU A 86 16.09 -7.61 7.21
CA LEU A 86 15.94 -7.02 8.56
C LEU A 86 17.30 -6.91 9.24
N GLN A 87 17.76 -5.68 9.42
CA GLN A 87 18.94 -5.35 10.20
C GLN A 87 18.56 -5.09 11.64
N CYS A 88 19.51 -5.21 12.54
CA CYS A 88 19.27 -4.98 13.95
C CYS A 88 20.44 -4.31 14.66
N LYS A 89 20.13 -3.61 15.74
CA LYS A 89 21.11 -3.00 16.64
C LYS A 89 20.66 -3.19 18.07
N VAL A 90 21.55 -3.74 18.89
CA VAL A 90 21.31 -3.88 20.33
C VAL A 90 21.43 -2.50 21.00
N LEU A 91 20.41 -2.14 21.78
CA LEU A 91 20.36 -0.95 22.63
C LEU A 91 20.68 -1.31 24.09
N LYS A 92 21.03 -0.30 24.88
CA LYS A 92 21.18 -0.43 26.34
C LYS A 92 19.88 -0.97 26.98
N ARG A 93 20.03 -1.83 28.00
CA ARG A 93 18.96 -2.49 28.78
C ARG A 93 18.18 -3.59 28.05
N GLY A 94 18.85 -4.49 27.32
CA GLY A 94 18.19 -5.66 26.72
C GLY A 94 17.08 -5.31 25.73
N ARG A 95 17.27 -4.25 24.94
CA ARG A 95 16.35 -3.87 23.85
C ARG A 95 17.06 -4.03 22.53
N ILE A 96 16.36 -4.49 21.51
CA ILE A 96 16.88 -4.62 20.14
C ILE A 96 16.02 -3.72 19.25
N VAL A 97 16.68 -2.85 18.48
CA VAL A 97 16.01 -2.17 17.37
C VAL A 97 16.17 -3.05 16.15
N VAL A 98 15.06 -3.37 15.51
CA VAL A 98 15.02 -4.06 14.23
C VAL A 98 14.57 -3.04 13.19
N TYR A 99 15.29 -2.93 12.08
CA TYR A 99 14.98 -1.97 11.03
C TYR A 99 15.15 -2.59 9.66
N GLY A 100 14.29 -2.19 8.73
CA GLY A 100 14.28 -2.67 7.36
C GLY A 100 13.67 -1.63 6.43
N ASN A 101 13.46 -2.02 5.18
CA ASN A 101 12.98 -1.10 4.14
C ASN A 101 11.55 -0.56 4.41
N GLN A 102 10.79 -1.29 5.25
CA GLN A 102 9.39 -0.97 5.54
C GLN A 102 9.21 -0.14 6.82
N GLY A 103 10.17 -0.14 7.75
CA GLY A 103 10.09 0.60 9.01
C GLY A 103 11.16 0.25 10.05
N THR A 104 10.99 0.79 11.26
CA THR A 104 11.84 0.56 12.43
C THR A 104 10.97 0.13 13.62
N TRP A 105 11.37 -0.95 14.29
CA TRP A 105 10.64 -1.54 15.42
C TRP A 105 11.57 -1.77 16.60
N VAL A 106 11.04 -1.70 17.81
CA VAL A 106 11.78 -1.98 19.04
C VAL A 106 11.22 -3.23 19.68
N VAL A 107 12.07 -4.24 19.82
CA VAL A 107 11.76 -5.52 20.45
C VAL A 107 12.48 -5.59 21.80
N LYS A 108 11.82 -6.12 22.83
CA LYS A 108 12.46 -6.40 24.13
C LYS A 108 13.08 -7.80 24.06
N THR A 109 14.34 -7.92 24.42
CA THR A 109 15.00 -9.23 24.52
C THR A 109 14.48 -9.92 25.78
N GLN A 110 14.06 -11.18 25.67
CA GLN A 110 13.51 -11.96 26.79
C GLN A 110 14.60 -12.50 27.74
N ASP A 111 15.86 -12.11 27.54
CA ASP A 111 17.01 -12.50 28.36
C ASP A 111 17.22 -11.53 29.54
N PHE A 112 16.22 -11.43 30.42
CA PHE A 112 16.39 -10.86 31.77
C PHE A 112 15.60 -11.68 32.79
N PHE A 113 16.00 -12.94 32.95
CA PHE A 113 15.88 -13.64 34.22
C PHE A 113 17.28 -14.04 34.66
N ILE A 114 17.92 -13.13 35.42
CA ILE A 114 18.95 -13.53 36.38
C ILE A 114 18.16 -13.90 37.64
N ASN A 115 18.07 -15.19 37.92
CA ASN A 115 18.13 -15.71 39.29
C ASN A 115 18.58 -17.17 39.25
#